data_AF-A0A0F8VFM9-F1
#
_entry.id   AF-A0A0F8VFM9-F1
#
_cell.length_a   1.000
_cell.length_b   1.000
_cell.length_c   1.000
_cell.angle_alpha   90.00
_cell.angle_beta   90.00
_cell.angle_gamma   90.00
#
_symmetry.space_group_name_H-M   'P 1'
#
loop_
_entity.id
_entity.type
_entity.pdbx_description
1 polymer ?
#
loop_
_entity_poly.entity_id
_entity_poly.type
_entity_poly.pdbx_seq_one_letter_code
_entity_poly.pdbx_strand_id
1 'polypeptide(L)' 'MTNISVRIDPELKEKMDSLKHLNWSEIIRKAIKSKIQNETEMNKAKAVLLNEKIRKKAPENFNSVEIIRRFREERH' A
#
# COMPACT_ATOMS: atom_id res chain seq x y z
N MET A 1 -9.04 -0.90 20.03
CA MET A 1 -9.91 -0.08 19.17
C MET A 1 -9.47 1.36 19.34
N THR A 2 -9.24 2.11 18.26
CA THR A 2 -8.72 3.49 18.31
C THR A 2 -9.81 4.43 17.82
N ASN A 3 -10.06 5.54 18.54
CA ASN A 3 -11.00 6.56 18.12
C ASN A 3 -10.28 7.67 17.36
N ILE A 4 -10.98 8.24 16.38
CA ILE A 4 -10.52 9.43 15.66
C ILE A 4 -11.67 10.43 15.65
N SER A 5 -11.36 11.71 15.82
CA SER A 5 -12.33 12.80 15.66
C SER A 5 -11.92 13.61 14.44
N VAL A 6 -12.83 13.75 13.49
CA VAL A 6 -12.59 14.45 12.22
C VAL A 6 -13.50 15.66 12.18
N ARG A 7 -12.93 16.84 11.91
CA ARG A 7 -13.72 18.05 11.66
C ARG A 7 -14.25 17.98 10.23
N ILE A 8 -15.56 18.19 10.10
CA ILE A 8 -16.27 18.28 8.83
C ILE A 8 -17.13 19.52 8.81
N ASP A 9 -17.43 20.02 7.62
CA ASP A 9 -18.29 21.17 7.45
C ASP A 9 -19.73 20.88 7.94
N PRO A 10 -20.43 21.88 8.53
CA PRO A 10 -21.79 21.69 9.04
C PRO A 10 -22.77 21.15 7.99
N GLU A 11 -22.71 21.65 6.75
CA GLU A 11 -23.58 21.22 5.65
C GLU A 11 -23.37 19.73 5.31
N LEU A 12 -22.13 19.24 5.40
CA LEU A 12 -21.83 17.83 5.16
C LEU A 12 -22.40 16.96 6.30
N LYS A 13 -22.31 17.42 7.55
CA LYS A 13 -22.90 16.73 8.70
C LYS A 13 -24.43 16.63 8.57
N GLU A 14 -25.10 17.69 8.12
CA GLU A 14 -26.54 17.68 7.86
C GLU A 14 -26.92 16.67 6.78
N LYS A 15 -26.17 16.61 5.67
CA LYS A 15 -26.37 15.60 4.60
C LYS A 15 -26.13 14.18 5.12
N MET A 16 -25.18 14.00 6.02
CA MET A 16 -24.96 12.69 6.64
C MET A 16 -26.13 12.30 7.56
N ASP A 17 -26.65 13.26 8.32
CA ASP A 17 -27.75 13.05 9.28
C ASP A 17 -29.12 12.87 8.62
N SER A 18 -29.32 13.38 7.39
CA SER A 18 -30.52 13.08 6.61
C SER A 18 -30.55 11.62 6.12
N LEU A 19 -29.39 11.00 5.95
CA LEU A 19 -29.22 9.62 5.49
C LEU A 19 -28.98 8.65 6.66
N LYS A 20 -29.89 8.63 7.64
CA LYS A 20 -29.76 7.84 8.89
C LYS A 20 -29.65 6.32 8.70
N HIS A 21 -30.07 5.80 7.56
CA HIS A 21 -30.00 4.37 7.25
C HIS A 21 -28.57 3.89 6.92
N LEU A 22 -27.62 4.82 6.72
CA LEU A 22 -26.24 4.50 6.38
C LEU A 22 -25.36 4.39 7.63
N ASN A 23 -24.51 3.35 7.64
CA ASN A 23 -23.45 3.23 8.65
C ASN A 23 -22.23 4.04 8.24
N TRP A 24 -22.23 5.32 8.61
CA TRP A 24 -21.14 6.25 8.30
C TRP A 24 -19.77 5.80 8.80
N SER A 25 -19.71 5.18 9.99
CA SER A 25 -18.44 4.66 10.52
C SER A 25 -17.84 3.58 9.62
N GLU A 26 -18.66 2.69 9.07
CA GLU A 26 -18.19 1.66 8.15
C GLU A 26 -17.79 2.24 6.80
N ILE A 27 -18.57 3.20 6.28
CA ILE A 27 -18.27 3.89 5.02
C ILE A 27 -16.92 4.62 5.11
N ILE A 28 -16.70 5.39 6.18
CA ILE A 28 -15.45 6.12 6.42
C ILE A 28 -14.28 5.14 6.56
N ARG A 29 -14.46 4.06 7.34
CA ARG A 29 -13.42 3.04 7.51
C ARG A 29 -13.02 2.40 6.18
N LYS A 30 -14.00 2.07 5.33
CA LYS A 30 -13.76 1.51 3.99
C LYS A 30 -13.06 2.52 3.08
N ALA A 31 -13.47 3.79 3.11
CA ALA A 31 -12.84 4.85 2.34
C ALA A 31 -11.36 5.03 2.73
N ILE A 32 -11.06 5.08 4.03
CA ILE A 32 -9.68 5.17 4.55
C ILE A 32 -8.87 3.96 4.10
N LYS A 33 -9.38 2.74 4.26
CA LYS A 33 -8.67 1.51 3.86
C LYS A 33 -8.37 1.50 2.37
N SER A 34 -9.36 1.86 1.55
CA SER A 34 -9.20 1.90 0.09
C SER A 34 -8.17 2.97 -0.32
N LYS A 35 -8.18 4.14 0.31
CA LYS A 35 -7.21 5.19 0.02
C LYS A 35 -5.79 4.77 0.39
N ILE A 36 -5.59 4.17 1.57
CA ILE A 36 -4.30 3.61 2.00
C ILE A 36 -3.81 2.54 1.02
N GLN A 37 -4.69 1.61 0.63
CA GLN A 37 -4.33 0.56 -0.31
C GLN A 37 -3.92 1.13 -1.67
N ASN A 38 -4.67 2.09 -2.21
CA ASN A 38 -4.35 2.73 -3.49
C ASN A 38 -2.99 3.45 -3.44
N GLU A 39 -2.71 4.23 -2.38
CA GLU A 39 -1.41 4.88 -2.23
C GLU A 39 -0.28 3.86 -2.08
N THR A 40 -0.51 2.76 -1.36
CA THR A 40 0.48 1.69 -1.15
C THR A 40 0.77 0.93 -2.44
N GLU A 41 -0.26 0.52 -3.18
CA GLU A 41 -0.11 -0.21 -4.45
C GLU A 41 0.47 0.69 -5.54
N MET A 42 0.09 1.97 -5.60
CA MET A 42 0.71 2.94 -6.49
C MET A 42 2.20 3.13 -6.17
N ASN A 43 2.57 3.11 -4.89
CA ASN A 43 3.96 3.20 -4.48
C ASN A 43 4.75 1.93 -4.84
N LYS A 44 4.15 0.74 -4.71
CA LYS A 44 4.74 -0.53 -5.19
C LYS A 44 4.93 -0.52 -6.71
N ALA A 45 3.93 -0.10 -7.47
CA ALA A 45 4.04 0.00 -8.92
C ALA A 45 5.17 0.96 -9.33
N LYS A 46 5.27 2.13 -8.69
CA LYS A 46 6.39 3.06 -8.88
C LYS A 46 7.73 2.44 -8.52
N ALA A 47 7.82 1.70 -7.41
CA ALA A 47 9.04 1.03 -6.98
C ALA A 47 9.47 -0.08 -7.95
N VAL A 48 8.53 -0.84 -8.51
CA VAL A 48 8.80 -1.85 -9.54
C VAL A 48 9.30 -1.18 -10.82
N LEU A 49 8.64 -0.13 -11.28
CA LEU A 49 9.06 0.61 -12.48
C LEU A 49 10.43 1.26 -12.32
N LEU A 50 10.72 1.81 -11.13
CA LEU A 50 12.03 2.38 -10.83
C LEU A 50 13.11 1.30 -10.80
N ASN A 51 12.83 0.15 -10.16
CA ASN A 51 13.74 -0.99 -10.17
C ASN A 51 14.01 -1.47 -11.59
N GLU A 52 12.99 -1.60 -12.45
CA GLU A 52 13.19 -2.06 -13.82
C GLU A 52 14.01 -1.06 -14.66
N LYS A 53 13.82 0.25 -14.44
CA LYS A 53 14.64 1.29 -15.08
C LYS A 53 16.12 1.25 -14.65
N ILE A 54 16.38 0.92 -13.39
CA ILE A 54 17.75 0.86 -12.84
C ILE A 54 18.37 -0.53 -13.04
N ARG A 55 17.57 -1.55 -13.36
CA ARG A 55 18.00 -2.94 -13.52
C ARG A 55 19.08 -3.04 -14.59
N LYS A 56 20.29 -3.39 -14.16
CA LYS A 56 21.39 -3.73 -15.06
C LYS A 56 21.24 -5.18 -15.52
N LYS A 57 21.49 -5.45 -16.80
CA LYS A 57 21.61 -6.82 -17.28
C LYS A 57 22.75 -7.51 -16.54
N ALA A 58 22.48 -8.72 -16.05
CA ALA A 58 23.51 -9.54 -15.46
C ALA A 58 24.56 -9.90 -16.54
N PRO A 59 25.85 -9.98 -16.19
CA PRO A 59 26.89 -10.48 -17.08
C PRO A 59 26.55 -11.86 -17.63
N GLU A 60 27.02 -12.19 -18.83
CA GLU A 60 26.68 -13.44 -19.55
C GLU A 60 26.94 -14.71 -18.74
N ASN A 61 27.97 -14.69 -17.88
CA ASN A 61 28.36 -15.84 -17.05
C ASN A 61 27.85 -15.74 -15.60
N PHE A 62 26.87 -14.89 -15.32
CA PHE A 62 26.36 -14.69 -13.97
C PHE A 62 25.34 -15.77 -13.59
N ASN A 63 25.76 -16.74 -12.79
CA ASN A 63 24.88 -17.76 -12.22
C ASN A 63 24.35 -17.32 -10.84
N SER A 64 23.13 -16.81 -10.80
CA SER A 64 22.48 -16.39 -9.54
C SER A 64 22.27 -17.55 -8.56
N VAL A 65 22.09 -18.77 -9.06
CA VAL A 65 21.85 -19.97 -8.24
C VAL A 65 23.09 -20.32 -7.42
N GLU A 66 24.27 -20.20 -8.01
CA GLU A 66 25.55 -20.50 -7.36
C GLU A 66 25.82 -19.54 -6.19
N ILE A 67 25.54 -18.25 -6.38
CA ILE A 67 25.69 -17.24 -5.32
C ILE A 67 24.71 -17.48 -4.17
N ILE A 68 23.44 -17.77 -4.47
CA ILE A 68 22.44 -18.08 -3.44
C ILE A 68 22.84 -19.31 -2.65
N ARG A 69 23.37 -20.34 -3.33
CA ARG A 69 23.84 -21.56 -2.69
C ARG A 69 25.03 -21.29 -1.76
N ARG A 70 26.04 -20.54 -2.22
CA ARG A 70 27.18 -20.13 -1.38
C ARG A 70 26.75 -19.40 -0.11
N PHE A 71 25.85 -18.42 -0.21
CA PHE A 71 25.36 -17.68 0.97
C PHE A 71 24.50 -18.51 1.93
N ARG A 72 23.89 -19.60 1.46
CA ARG A 72 23.17 -20.55 2.33
C ARG A 72 24.14 -21.48 3.04
N GLU A 73 25.16 -21.93 2.34
CA GLU A 73 26.23 -22.77 2.90
C GLU A 73 27.08 -22.00 3.92
N GLU A 74 27.39 -20.71 3.69
CA GLU A 74 28.14 -19.85 4.64
C GLU A 74 27.34 -19.44 5.90
N ARG A 75 26.02 -19.66 5.92
CA ARG A 75 25.17 -19.38 7.09
C ARG A 75 25.11 -20.53 8.10
N HIS A 76 25.64 -21.70 7.73
CA HIS A 76 25.71 -22.91 8.53
C HIS A 76 27.16 -23.30 8.78
#